data_AF-A0A948SDP6-F1
#
_entry.id   AF-A0A948SDP6-F1
#
_cell.length_a   1.000
_cell.length_b   1.000
_cell.length_c   1.000
_cell.angle_alpha   90.00
_cell.angle_beta   90.00
_cell.angle_gamma   90.00
#
_symmetry.space_group_name_H-M   'P 1'
#
loop_
_entity.id
_entity.type
_entity.pdbx_description
1 polymer ?
#
loop_
_entity_poly.entity_id
_entity_poly.type
_entity_poly.pdbx_seq_one_letter_code
_entity_poly.pdbx_strand_id
1 'polypeptide(L)'
;MSSPAIPEMVPAPGVIPCPRCGEWLAVGQDWCLRCGDPARTVIAPSPKWRRPLLAILALGALALGVMVAAFIALTSDDPPPARTTTQTIPVQPGEPLAPGVTPAPTTATPAPEAPPTTDVPVDPVPSTPDPGATTAPDASTTPQAP
;
A
#
# COMPACT_ATOMS: atom_id res chain seq x y z
N MET A 1 69.91 -32.45 -5.68
CA MET A 1 68.64 -32.29 -6.41
C MET A 1 68.12 -30.93 -6.02
N SER A 2 68.44 -29.90 -6.81
CA SER A 2 68.12 -28.51 -6.49
C SER A 2 66.68 -28.21 -6.90
N SER A 3 65.85 -27.85 -5.92
CA SER A 3 64.51 -27.30 -6.19
C SER A 3 64.65 -25.94 -6.90
N PRO A 4 64.00 -25.73 -8.06
CA PRO A 4 63.95 -24.40 -8.65
C PRO A 4 63.13 -23.47 -7.74
N ALA A 5 63.66 -22.27 -7.49
CA ALA A 5 62.93 -21.21 -6.82
C ALA A 5 61.73 -20.80 -7.69
N ILE A 6 60.52 -20.87 -7.12
CA ILE A 6 59.32 -20.36 -7.76
C ILE A 6 59.42 -18.82 -7.70
N PRO A 7 59.31 -18.10 -8.83
CA PRO A 7 59.29 -16.65 -8.80
C PRO A 7 58.07 -16.16 -8.02
N GLU A 8 58.28 -15.40 -6.95
CA GLU A 8 57.23 -14.63 -6.28
C GLU A 8 56.61 -13.66 -7.29
N MET A 9 55.42 -13.98 -7.79
CA MET A 9 54.61 -13.04 -8.55
C MET A 9 54.03 -12.03 -7.58
N VAL A 10 54.60 -10.81 -7.58
CA VAL A 10 54.02 -9.66 -6.91
C VAL A 10 52.63 -9.40 -7.54
N PRO A 11 51.54 -9.43 -6.76
CA PRO A 11 50.21 -9.19 -7.31
C PRO A 11 50.15 -7.79 -7.93
N ALA A 12 49.56 -7.70 -9.12
CA ALA A 12 49.38 -6.43 -9.81
C ALA A 12 48.62 -5.44 -8.90
N PRO A 13 49.06 -4.18 -8.78
CA PRO A 13 48.42 -3.22 -7.89
C PRO A 13 46.93 -3.07 -8.24
N GLY A 14 46.06 -3.26 -7.25
CA GLY A 14 44.61 -3.05 -7.37
C GLY A 14 43.74 -4.30 -7.43
N VAL A 15 44.33 -5.50 -7.43
CA VAL A 15 43.56 -6.73 -7.21
C VAL A 15 43.29 -6.93 -5.72
N ILE A 16 42.05 -7.28 -5.38
CA ILE A 16 41.64 -7.60 -4.01
C ILE A 16 41.06 -9.02 -4.00
N PRO A 17 41.33 -9.86 -2.99
CA PRO A 17 40.73 -11.17 -2.89
C PRO A 17 39.27 -11.06 -2.44
N CYS A 18 38.42 -11.96 -2.92
CA CYS A 18 37.02 -12.07 -2.49
C CYS A 18 36.96 -12.49 -1.01
N PRO A 19 36.19 -11.81 -0.14
CA PRO A 19 36.11 -12.16 1.27
C PRO A 19 35.39 -13.49 1.54
N ARG A 20 34.67 -14.04 0.55
CA ARG A 20 33.99 -15.33 0.65
C ARG A 20 34.85 -16.50 0.17
N CYS A 21 35.33 -16.43 -1.07
CA CYS A 21 35.97 -17.55 -1.73
C CYS A 21 37.47 -17.34 -2.02
N GLY A 22 38.03 -16.19 -1.65
CA GLY A 22 39.46 -15.89 -1.82
C GLY A 22 39.90 -15.59 -3.26
N GLU A 23 39.01 -15.69 -4.25
CA GLU A 23 39.33 -15.44 -5.66
C GLU A 23 39.81 -14.00 -5.88
N TRP A 24 40.84 -13.80 -6.71
CA TRP A 24 41.35 -12.46 -7.04
C TRP A 24 40.39 -11.71 -7.96
N LEU A 25 39.93 -10.53 -7.52
CA LEU A 25 39.10 -9.67 -8.34
C LEU A 25 39.94 -8.66 -9.14
N ALA A 26 39.58 -8.50 -10.41
CA ALA A 26 40.11 -7.44 -11.26
C ALA A 26 39.72 -6.04 -10.75
N VAL A 27 40.51 -5.04 -11.15
CA VAL A 27 40.20 -3.63 -10.89
C VAL A 27 38.89 -3.28 -11.63
N GLY A 28 37.88 -2.82 -10.91
CA GLY A 28 36.56 -2.47 -11.45
C GLY A 28 35.52 -3.59 -11.46
N GLN A 29 35.84 -4.78 -10.92
CA GLN A 29 34.86 -5.84 -10.74
C GLN A 29 34.16 -5.70 -9.38
N ASP A 30 32.87 -5.35 -9.40
CA ASP A 30 32.07 -5.12 -8.19
C ASP A 30 31.49 -6.41 -7.57
N TRP A 31 31.37 -7.47 -8.36
CA TRP A 31 30.86 -8.78 -7.95
C TRP A 31 31.86 -9.90 -8.29
N CYS A 32 32.01 -10.87 -7.40
CA CYS A 32 32.86 -12.03 -7.69
C CYS A 32 32.15 -12.96 -8.70
N LEU A 33 32.76 -13.19 -9.86
CA LEU A 33 32.19 -14.10 -10.88
C LEU A 33 32.18 -15.57 -10.47
N ARG A 34 32.95 -15.95 -9.44
CA ARG A 34 33.04 -17.34 -8.98
C ARG A 34 31.97 -17.70 -7.96
N CYS A 35 31.64 -16.80 -7.04
CA CYS A 35 30.67 -17.06 -5.97
C CYS A 35 29.41 -16.17 -6.00
N GLY A 36 29.40 -15.10 -6.83
CA GLY A 36 28.28 -14.17 -6.96
C GLY A 36 28.16 -13.11 -5.87
N ASP A 37 29.07 -13.08 -4.88
CA ASP A 37 28.98 -12.12 -3.76
C ASP A 37 29.57 -10.76 -4.14
N PRO A 38 29.03 -9.64 -3.62
CA PRO A 38 29.52 -8.32 -3.94
C PRO A 38 30.81 -8.06 -3.16
N ALA A 39 31.94 -7.98 -3.88
CA ALA A 39 33.27 -7.91 -3.27
C ALA A 39 33.67 -6.49 -2.85
N ARG A 40 33.07 -5.46 -3.45
CA ARG A 40 33.40 -4.05 -3.19
C ARG A 40 32.27 -3.27 -2.53
N THR A 41 31.13 -3.90 -2.23
CA THR A 41 30.08 -3.24 -1.46
C THR A 41 30.41 -3.30 0.03
N VAL A 42 31.40 -2.53 0.46
CA VAL A 42 31.20 -1.82 1.73
C VAL A 42 30.00 -0.92 1.45
N ILE A 43 28.79 -1.43 1.72
CA ILE A 43 27.56 -0.68 1.62
C ILE A 43 27.82 0.57 2.44
N ALA A 44 28.02 1.71 1.76
CA ALA A 44 28.13 2.99 2.44
C ALA A 44 26.95 3.06 3.42
N PRO A 45 27.16 3.49 4.68
CA PRO A 45 26.15 3.42 5.73
C PRO A 45 24.82 3.84 5.14
N SER A 46 23.83 2.94 5.18
CA SER A 46 22.61 3.04 4.37
C SER A 46 22.16 4.49 4.35
N PRO A 47 22.22 5.18 3.20
CA PRO A 47 21.93 6.60 3.15
C PRO A 47 20.57 6.80 3.81
N LYS A 48 20.47 7.84 4.63
CA LYS A 48 19.32 8.20 5.50
C LYS A 48 18.03 8.50 4.72
N TRP A 49 17.63 7.58 3.84
CA TRP A 49 16.54 7.61 2.87
C TRP A 49 15.17 7.59 3.54
N ARG A 50 15.13 7.19 4.82
CA ARG A 50 13.96 7.37 5.67
C ARG A 50 13.54 8.84 5.74
N ARG A 51 14.48 9.79 5.75
CA ARG A 51 14.15 11.23 5.78
C ARG A 51 13.43 11.72 4.52
N PRO A 52 13.96 11.52 3.29
CA PRO A 52 13.22 11.91 2.09
C PRO A 52 11.92 11.14 1.95
N LEU A 53 11.85 9.86 2.34
CA LEU A 53 10.62 9.09 2.30
C LEU A 53 9.53 9.69 3.24
N LEU A 54 9.89 10.04 4.47
CA LEU A 54 8.97 10.70 5.41
C LEU A 54 8.54 12.08 4.90
N ALA A 55 9.43 12.84 4.27
CA ALA A 55 9.09 14.14 3.70
C ALA A 55 8.06 14.01 2.57
N ILE A 56 8.22 13.02 1.69
CA ILE A 56 7.26 12.73 0.61
C ILE A 56 5.90 12.31 1.18
N LEU A 57 5.88 11.44 2.19
CA LEU A 57 4.65 11.01 2.85
C LEU A 57 3.92 12.18 3.53
N ALA A 58 4.65 13.04 4.24
CA ALA A 58 4.07 14.22 4.89
C ALA A 58 3.47 15.19 3.86
N LEU A 59 4.17 15.41 2.75
CA LEU A 59 3.69 16.28 1.67
C LEU A 59 2.45 15.69 0.98
N GLY A 60 2.44 14.38 0.74
CA GLY A 60 1.29 13.66 0.19
C GLY A 60 0.07 13.73 1.10
N ALA A 61 0.26 13.53 2.41
CA ALA A 61 -0.82 13.64 3.40
C ALA A 61 -1.41 15.07 3.46
N LEU A 62 -0.55 16.09 3.40
CA LEU A 62 -1.00 17.49 3.31
C LEU A 62 -1.83 17.76 2.06
N ALA A 63 -1.37 17.29 0.89
CA ALA A 63 -2.09 17.46 -0.37
C ALA A 63 -3.47 16.77 -0.34
N LEU A 64 -3.53 15.53 0.16
CA LEU A 64 -4.78 14.80 0.35
C LEU A 64 -5.73 15.52 1.32
N GLY A 65 -5.21 16.03 2.44
CA GLY A 65 -6.00 16.80 3.40
C GLY A 65 -6.64 18.05 2.80
N VAL A 66 -5.90 18.80 1.98
CA VAL A 66 -6.43 19.97 1.26
C VAL A 66 -7.52 19.58 0.26
N MET A 67 -7.34 18.49 -0.49
CA MET A 67 -8.36 18.01 -1.43
C MET A 67 -9.66 17.61 -0.72
N VAL A 68 -9.57 16.88 0.40
CA VAL A 68 -10.74 16.49 1.20
C VAL A 68 -11.46 17.72 1.76
N ALA A 69 -10.72 18.68 2.31
CA ALA A 69 -11.30 19.91 2.83
C ALA A 69 -12.02 20.73 1.75
N ALA A 70 -11.42 20.83 0.56
CA ALA A 70 -12.04 21.50 -0.58
C ALA A 70 -13.33 20.79 -1.00
N PHE A 71 -13.33 19.45 -1.08
CA PHE A 71 -14.51 18.67 -1.42
C PHE A 71 -15.65 18.92 -0.42
N ILE A 72 -15.37 18.89 0.88
CA ILE A 72 -16.37 19.17 1.92
C ILE A 72 -16.96 20.58 1.75
N ALA A 73 -16.11 21.58 1.53
CA ALA A 73 -16.55 22.95 1.31
C ALA A 73 -17.51 23.04 0.11
N LEU A 74 -17.14 22.43 -1.02
CA LEU A 74 -17.97 22.37 -2.23
C LEU A 74 -19.32 21.68 -1.99
N THR A 75 -19.35 20.58 -1.22
CA THR A 75 -20.60 19.85 -0.95
C THR A 75 -21.50 20.51 0.09
N SER A 76 -20.94 21.42 0.90
CA SER A 76 -21.70 22.07 1.98
C SER A 76 -22.51 23.27 1.49
N ASP A 77 -22.20 23.79 0.30
CA ASP A 77 -22.86 24.95 -0.30
C ASP A 77 -24.13 24.57 -1.10
N ASP A 78 -24.46 23.29 -1.24
CA ASP A 78 -25.70 22.87 -1.90
C ASP A 78 -26.91 23.20 -1.01
N PRO A 79 -27.78 24.16 -1.39
CA PRO A 79 -29.00 24.42 -0.65
C PRO A 79 -29.88 23.16 -0.68
N PRO A 80 -30.65 22.87 0.39
CA PRO A 80 -31.58 21.76 0.38
C PRO A 80 -32.47 21.84 -0.87
N PRO A 81 -32.69 20.72 -1.61
CA PRO A 81 -33.52 20.77 -2.79
C PRO A 81 -34.87 21.38 -2.39
N ALA A 82 -35.25 22.45 -3.10
CA ALA A 82 -36.51 23.12 -2.85
C ALA A 82 -37.61 22.06 -2.91
N ARG A 83 -38.28 21.82 -1.78
CA ARG A 83 -39.37 20.85 -1.73
C ARG A 83 -40.39 21.29 -2.76
N THR A 84 -40.58 20.48 -3.80
CA THR A 84 -41.66 20.70 -4.75
C THR A 84 -42.96 20.49 -3.99
N THR A 85 -43.59 21.58 -3.54
CA THR A 85 -44.91 21.52 -2.94
C THR A 85 -45.88 21.15 -4.05
N THR A 86 -46.26 19.88 -4.16
CA THR A 86 -47.36 19.47 -5.02
C THR A 86 -48.63 20.12 -4.48
N GLN A 87 -49.05 21.21 -5.11
CA GLN A 87 -50.33 21.83 -4.81
C GLN A 87 -51.41 20.98 -5.48
N THR A 88 -52.08 20.13 -4.70
CA THR A 88 -53.29 19.46 -5.16
C THR A 88 -54.40 20.48 -5.26
N ILE A 89 -54.77 20.87 -6.48
CA ILE A 89 -55.97 21.67 -6.73
C ILE A 89 -57.16 20.70 -6.61
N PRO A 90 -58.12 20.92 -5.69
CA PRO A 90 -59.32 20.09 -5.62
C PRO A 90 -60.15 20.33 -6.87
N VAL A 91 -60.28 19.31 -7.72
CA VAL A 91 -61.24 19.31 -8.83
C VAL A 91 -62.59 18.89 -8.27
N GLN A 92 -63.59 19.75 -8.44
CA GLN A 92 -64.95 19.47 -7.99
C GLN A 92 -65.59 18.42 -8.92
N PRO A 93 -66.16 17.33 -8.40
CA PRO A 93 -66.76 16.30 -9.22
C PRO A 93 -67.93 16.87 -10.04
N GLY A 94 -67.80 16.84 -11.37
CA GLY A 94 -68.85 17.20 -12.32
C GLY A 94 -68.58 18.42 -13.20
N GLU A 95 -67.47 19.13 -13.01
CA GLU A 95 -67.12 20.28 -13.86
C GLU A 95 -66.33 19.82 -15.11
N PRO A 96 -66.66 20.31 -16.33
CA PRO A 96 -65.92 19.98 -17.54
C PRO A 96 -64.49 20.53 -17.46
N LEU A 97 -63.49 19.67 -17.64
CA LEU A 97 -62.09 20.07 -17.73
C LEU A 97 -61.89 21.01 -18.93
N ALA A 98 -61.15 22.10 -18.72
CA ALA A 98 -60.80 23.01 -19.81
C ALA A 98 -60.00 22.28 -20.92
N PRO A 99 -60.17 22.65 -22.20
CA PRO A 99 -59.39 22.07 -23.29
C PRO A 99 -57.88 22.30 -23.07
N GLY A 100 -57.10 21.22 -23.06
CA GLY A 100 -55.64 21.28 -22.92
C GLY A 100 -55.09 20.76 -21.59
N VAL A 101 -55.93 20.29 -20.67
CA VAL A 101 -55.47 19.67 -19.42
C VAL A 101 -55.34 18.16 -19.60
N THR A 102 -54.11 17.69 -19.87
CA THR A 102 -53.79 16.26 -19.82
C THR A 102 -53.68 15.82 -18.36
N PRO A 103 -54.45 14.81 -17.90
CA PRO A 103 -54.32 14.32 -16.54
C PRO A 103 -52.90 13.80 -16.31
N ALA A 104 -52.27 14.27 -15.23
CA ALA A 104 -50.94 13.81 -14.86
C ALA A 104 -50.96 12.29 -14.61
N PRO A 105 -49.96 11.54 -15.08
CA PRO A 105 -49.88 10.11 -14.82
C PRO A 105 -49.88 9.88 -13.31
N THR A 106 -50.84 9.09 -12.85
CA THR A 106 -50.88 8.64 -11.44
C THR A 106 -49.72 7.70 -11.22
N THR A 107 -48.62 8.24 -10.69
CA THR A 107 -47.49 7.43 -10.24
C THR A 107 -47.90 6.82 -8.91
N ALA A 108 -48.01 5.48 -8.86
CA ALA A 108 -48.31 4.78 -7.63
C ALA A 108 -47.27 5.13 -6.55
N THR A 109 -47.73 5.53 -5.37
CA THR A 109 -46.86 5.76 -4.21
C THR A 109 -46.09 4.47 -3.92
N PRO A 110 -44.75 4.50 -3.90
CA PRO A 110 -43.96 3.34 -3.47
C PRO A 110 -44.39 2.93 -2.06
N ALA A 111 -44.60 1.64 -1.85
CA ALA A 111 -44.90 1.10 -0.52
C ALA A 111 -43.78 1.50 0.46
N PRO A 112 -44.10 1.83 1.73
CA PRO A 112 -43.08 2.14 2.74
C PRO A 112 -42.04 1.03 2.80
N GLU A 113 -40.79 1.38 2.57
CA GLU A 113 -39.67 0.46 2.73
C GLU A 113 -39.54 0.10 4.22
N ALA A 114 -39.46 -1.19 4.51
CA ALA A 114 -39.35 -1.69 5.89
C ALA A 114 -38.09 -1.11 6.55
N PRO A 115 -38.12 -0.83 7.87
CA PRO A 115 -36.96 -0.33 8.57
C PRO A 115 -35.77 -1.30 8.42
N PRO A 116 -34.54 -0.80 8.23
CA PRO A 116 -33.38 -1.66 8.14
C PRO A 116 -33.24 -2.44 9.44
N THR A 117 -33.22 -3.78 9.35
CA THR A 117 -32.74 -4.63 10.43
C THR A 117 -31.29 -4.25 10.71
N THR A 118 -31.08 -3.67 11.89
CA THR A 118 -29.73 -3.43 12.41
C THR A 118 -29.12 -4.79 12.72
N ASP A 119 -28.20 -5.25 11.87
CA ASP A 119 -27.27 -6.32 12.25
C ASP A 119 -26.44 -5.80 13.41
N VAL A 120 -26.71 -6.34 14.60
CA VAL A 120 -25.86 -6.10 15.78
C VAL A 120 -24.51 -6.77 15.48
N PRO A 121 -23.40 -6.02 15.45
CA PRO A 121 -22.09 -6.63 15.30
C PRO A 121 -21.86 -7.60 16.46
N VAL A 122 -21.71 -8.88 16.12
CA VAL A 122 -21.25 -9.91 17.05
C VAL A 122 -19.79 -9.60 17.31
N ASP A 123 -19.49 -9.13 18.52
CA ASP A 123 -18.13 -8.98 19.00
C ASP A 123 -17.37 -10.32 18.83
N PRO A 124 -16.20 -10.33 18.17
CA PRO A 124 -15.39 -11.53 18.10
C PRO A 124 -14.94 -11.90 19.52
N VAL A 125 -15.38 -13.07 19.98
CA VAL A 125 -14.90 -13.68 21.22
C VAL A 125 -13.37 -13.80 21.14
N PRO A 126 -12.61 -13.28 22.12
CA PRO A 126 -11.16 -13.42 22.13
C PRO A 126 -10.79 -14.89 22.33
N SER A 127 -10.25 -15.50 21.28
CA SER A 127 -9.62 -16.82 21.36
C SER A 127 -8.37 -16.72 22.24
N THR A 128 -8.36 -17.45 23.34
CA THR A 128 -7.18 -17.66 24.18
C THR A 128 -6.06 -18.30 23.34
N PRO A 129 -4.85 -17.72 23.29
CA PRO A 129 -3.73 -18.36 22.62
C PRO A 129 -3.30 -19.61 23.40
N ASP A 130 -3.18 -20.72 22.67
CA ASP A 130 -2.65 -22.00 23.12
C ASP A 130 -1.14 -21.85 23.44
N PRO A 131 -0.70 -22.05 24.69
CA PRO A 131 0.72 -21.99 25.05
C PRO A 131 1.36 -23.35 24.76
N GLY A 132 1.64 -23.64 23.49
CA GLY A 132 2.02 -24.99 23.08
C GLY A 132 2.74 -25.14 21.75
N ALA A 133 3.62 -24.22 21.36
CA ALA A 133 4.53 -24.45 20.23
C ALA A 133 5.95 -24.00 20.59
N THR A 134 6.67 -24.87 21.31
CA THR A 134 8.12 -24.81 21.42
C THR A 134 8.71 -25.32 20.10
N THR A 135 9.00 -24.40 19.17
CA THR A 135 9.87 -24.70 18.03
C THR A 135 11.31 -24.59 18.48
N ALA A 136 12.02 -25.72 18.45
CA ALA A 136 13.44 -25.80 18.73
C ALA A 136 14.25 -24.95 17.71
N PRO A 137 15.31 -24.26 18.13
CA PRO A 137 16.26 -23.68 17.20
C PRO A 137 17.10 -24.79 16.57
N ASP A 138 16.92 -25.00 15.26
CA ASP A 138 17.83 -25.80 14.45
C ASP A 138 19.14 -25.03 14.28
N ALA A 139 20.07 -25.28 15.21
CA ALA A 139 21.46 -24.93 15.07
C ALA A 139 22.16 -26.03 14.27
N SER A 140 22.21 -25.88 12.95
CA SER A 140 23.18 -26.57 12.10
C SER A 140 24.07 -25.56 11.41
N THR A 141 25.14 -25.21 12.13
CA THR A 141 26.33 -24.57 11.59
C THR A 141 27.31 -25.67 11.23
N THR A 142 27.71 -25.79 9.97
CA THR A 142 29.08 -26.19 9.59
C THR A 142 29.39 -25.68 8.19
N PRO A 143 30.27 -24.68 8.05
CA PRO A 143 30.92 -24.36 6.79
C PRO A 143 32.02 -25.41 6.53
N GLN A 144 31.93 -26.12 5.40
CA GLN A 144 33.04 -26.93 4.91
C GLN A 144 33.81 -26.12 3.85
N ALA A 145 35.06 -25.81 4.20
CA ALA A 145 36.06 -25.17 3.36
C ALA A 145 36.50 -26.08 2.20
N PRO A 146 37.17 -25.53 1.19
CA PRO A 146 38.63 -25.41 1.27
C PRO A 146 39.15 -23.98 1.39
#